data_AF-A0A7K2CFU3-F1
#
_entry.id   AF-A0A7K2CFU3-F1
#
_cell.length_a   1.000
_cell.length_b   1.000
_cell.length_c   1.000
_cell.angle_alpha   90.00
_cell.angle_beta   90.00
_cell.angle_gamma   90.00
#
_symmetry.space_group_name_H-M   'P 1'
#
loop_
_entity.id
_entity.type
_entity.pdbx_description
1 polymer ?
#
loop_
_entity_poly.entity_id
_entity_poly.type
_entity_poly.pdbx_seq_one_letter_code
_entity_poly.pdbx_strand_id
1 'polypeptide(L)'
;MRTLFNHTPTLGVTPIEEIFVDPYSRDDVPRIALALQSIFTHGLLLNRLLTYLQTAMALDTDQQVGRPGMNYWRIFVLAVFKYGLDCDYDRLTPMANRGWTGPRVVTDG
;
A
#
# COMPACT_ATOMS: atom_id res chain seq x y z
N MET A 1 4.89 -5.73 17.57
CA MET A 1 5.20 -6.73 16.52
C MET A 1 4.63 -6.32 15.15
N ARG A 2 5.48 -6.25 14.11
CA ARG A 2 5.08 -6.08 12.69
C ARG A 2 5.16 -7.44 12.00
N THR A 3 4.17 -7.79 11.18
CA THR A 3 4.12 -9.09 10.50
C THR A 3 4.52 -8.97 9.03
N LEU A 4 5.13 -10.05 8.52
CA LEU A 4 5.16 -10.35 7.09
C LEU A 4 3.71 -10.68 6.70
N PHE A 5 3.16 -9.93 5.76
CA PHE A 5 1.74 -9.94 5.40
C PHE A 5 1.19 -11.36 5.15
N ASN A 6 -0.03 -11.65 5.63
CA ASN A 6 -0.68 -12.95 5.36
C ASN A 6 -1.40 -12.90 4.01
N HIS A 7 -1.03 -13.81 3.09
CA HIS A 7 -1.56 -13.87 1.73
C HIS A 7 -2.98 -14.47 1.67
N THR A 8 -3.51 -15.00 2.77
CA THR A 8 -4.87 -15.54 2.81
C THR A 8 -5.90 -14.42 2.60
N PRO A 9 -6.75 -14.49 1.55
CA PRO A 9 -7.82 -13.53 1.38
C PRO A 9 -8.80 -13.63 2.55
N THR A 10 -9.17 -12.48 3.10
CA THR A 10 -10.22 -12.41 4.12
C THR A 10 -11.57 -12.66 3.46
N LEU A 11 -12.40 -13.52 4.05
CA LEU A 11 -13.76 -13.77 3.57
C LEU A 11 -14.53 -12.45 3.43
N GLY A 12 -15.15 -12.24 2.27
CA GLY A 12 -15.90 -11.03 1.94
C GLY A 12 -15.06 -9.85 1.43
N VAL A 13 -13.75 -10.04 1.23
CA VAL A 13 -12.86 -9.06 0.59
C VAL A 13 -12.47 -9.57 -0.79
N THR A 14 -12.61 -8.72 -1.81
CA THR A 14 -12.12 -9.03 -3.16
C THR A 14 -10.59 -9.19 -3.11
N PRO A 15 -10.05 -10.35 -3.51
CA PRO A 15 -8.62 -10.55 -3.63
C PRO A 15 -8.00 -9.52 -4.58
N ILE A 16 -6.78 -9.08 -4.31
CA ILE A 16 -6.14 -8.03 -5.12
C ILE A 16 -5.92 -8.50 -6.56
N GLU A 17 -5.70 -9.79 -6.77
CA GLU A 17 -5.62 -10.44 -8.08
C GLU A 17 -6.91 -10.37 -8.91
N GLU A 18 -8.07 -10.16 -8.26
CA GLU A 18 -9.38 -10.06 -8.92
C GLU A 18 -9.82 -8.61 -9.15
N ILE A 19 -9.08 -7.62 -8.64
CA ILE A 19 -9.40 -6.20 -8.82
C ILE A 19 -9.13 -5.80 -10.28
N PHE A 20 -10.18 -5.39 -11.00
CA PHE A 20 -10.03 -4.78 -12.31
C PHE A 20 -9.46 -3.36 -12.17
N VAL A 21 -8.35 -3.10 -12.85
CA VAL A 21 -7.74 -1.79 -12.96
C VAL A 21 -7.59 -1.44 -14.43
N ASP A 22 -8.14 -0.31 -14.86
CA ASP A 22 -8.06 0.14 -16.25
C ASP A 22 -6.60 0.45 -16.65
N PRO A 23 -5.99 -0.33 -17.57
CA PRO A 23 -4.61 -0.13 -18.00
C PRO A 23 -4.43 1.08 -18.92
N TYR A 24 -5.52 1.64 -19.44
CA TYR A 24 -5.49 2.80 -20.34
C TYR A 24 -5.72 4.12 -19.62
N SER A 25 -5.93 4.10 -18.30
CA SER A 25 -6.05 5.34 -17.54
C SER A 25 -4.76 6.17 -17.65
N ARG A 26 -4.95 7.47 -17.88
CA ARG A 26 -3.86 8.44 -17.92
C ARG A 26 -3.41 8.86 -16.53
N ASP A 27 -4.21 8.57 -15.51
CA ASP A 27 -3.88 8.90 -14.13
C ASP A 27 -2.78 7.97 -13.61
N ASP A 28 -2.01 8.47 -12.65
CA ASP A 28 -0.91 7.70 -12.06
C ASP A 28 -1.42 6.63 -11.09
N VAL A 29 -2.58 6.84 -10.45
CA VAL A 29 -3.14 5.91 -9.45
C VAL A 29 -3.41 4.52 -10.02
N PRO A 30 -4.14 4.34 -11.15
CA PRO A 30 -4.35 3.03 -11.74
C PRO A 30 -3.05 2.35 -12.19
N ARG A 31 -2.09 3.12 -12.71
CA ARG A 31 -0.78 2.58 -13.13
C ARG A 31 0.03 2.05 -11.95
N ILE A 32 0.04 2.78 -10.83
CA ILE A 32 0.68 2.35 -9.58
C ILE A 32 -0.03 1.10 -9.05
N ALA A 33 -1.36 1.07 -9.08
CA ALA A 33 -2.14 -0.08 -8.62
C ALA A 33 -1.83 -1.36 -9.44
N LEU A 34 -1.70 -1.26 -10.75
CA LEU A 34 -1.29 -2.38 -11.63
C LEU A 34 0.11 -2.90 -11.30
N ALA A 35 1.06 -2.00 -11.05
CA ALA A 35 2.41 -2.40 -10.64
C ALA A 35 2.41 -3.12 -9.28
N LEU A 36 1.60 -2.66 -8.33
CA LEU A 36 1.46 -3.32 -7.03
C LEU A 36 0.75 -4.68 -7.14
N GLN A 37 -0.30 -4.78 -7.98
CA GLN A 37 -1.00 -6.03 -8.26
C GLN A 37 -0.07 -7.06 -8.90
N SER A 38 0.80 -6.64 -9.83
CA SER A 38 1.78 -7.55 -10.44
C SER A 38 2.83 -8.03 -9.44
N ILE A 39 3.31 -7.17 -8.54
CA ILE A 39 4.22 -7.60 -7.46
C ILE A 39 3.53 -8.60 -6.53
N PHE A 40 2.29 -8.33 -6.15
CA PHE A 40 1.54 -9.15 -5.21
C PHE A 40 1.28 -10.56 -5.77
N THR A 41 0.88 -10.66 -7.04
CA THR A 41 0.61 -11.94 -7.71
C THR A 41 1.87 -12.80 -7.92
N HIS A 42 3.06 -12.19 -7.86
CA HIS A 42 4.34 -12.91 -7.96
C HIS A 42 4.90 -13.22 -6.57
N GLY A 43 4.44 -14.32 -5.95
CA GLY A 43 4.76 -14.67 -4.55
C GLY A 43 6.26 -14.70 -4.20
N LEU A 44 7.14 -15.17 -5.10
CA LEU A 44 8.59 -15.14 -4.88
C LEU A 44 9.16 -13.72 -4.80
N LEU A 45 8.68 -12.82 -5.66
CA LEU A 45 9.08 -11.42 -5.68
C LEU A 45 8.58 -10.71 -4.42
N LEU A 46 7.31 -10.91 -4.08
CA LEU A 46 6.71 -10.36 -2.86
C LEU A 46 7.49 -10.79 -1.62
N ASN A 47 7.81 -12.09 -1.48
CA ASN A 47 8.56 -12.59 -0.33
C ASN A 47 9.94 -11.94 -0.21
N ARG A 48 10.70 -11.87 -1.32
CA ARG A 48 12.02 -11.22 -1.33
C ARG A 48 11.92 -9.74 -0.93
N LEU A 49 10.92 -9.04 -1.44
CA LEU A 49 10.67 -7.63 -1.13
C LEU A 49 10.33 -7.45 0.35
N LEU A 50 9.45 -8.27 0.91
CA LEU A 50 9.08 -8.18 2.32
C LEU A 50 10.25 -8.52 3.25
N THR A 51 11.07 -9.52 2.91
CA THR A 51 12.31 -9.82 3.64
C THR A 51 13.29 -8.66 3.58
N TYR A 52 13.49 -8.05 2.41
CA TYR A 52 14.35 -6.88 2.28
C TYR A 52 13.86 -5.71 3.14
N LEU A 53 12.57 -5.38 3.07
CA LEU A 53 11.96 -4.34 3.89
C LEU A 53 12.10 -4.61 5.38
N GLN A 54 11.91 -5.87 5.80
CA GLN A 54 12.13 -6.27 7.18
C GLN A 54 13.57 -6.00 7.59
N THR A 55 14.56 -6.41 6.79
CA THR A 55 15.99 -6.19 7.11
C THR A 55 16.36 -4.70 7.12
N ALA A 56 15.87 -3.90 6.17
CA ALA A 56 16.16 -2.47 6.10
C ALA A 56 15.56 -1.67 7.25
N MET A 57 14.40 -2.10 7.78
CA MET A 57 13.71 -1.44 8.90
C MET A 57 14.00 -2.05 10.27
N ALA A 58 14.75 -3.15 10.35
CA ALA A 58 15.07 -3.83 11.61
C ALA A 58 16.16 -3.13 12.44
N LEU A 59 16.68 -1.99 11.97
CA LEU A 59 17.88 -1.38 12.54
C LEU A 59 17.73 -0.74 13.93
N ASP A 60 16.53 -0.57 14.49
CA ASP A 60 16.43 0.15 15.78
C ASP A 60 15.12 -0.03 16.58
N THR A 61 14.40 -1.15 16.41
CA THR A 61 13.07 -1.28 17.06
C THR A 61 12.89 -2.62 17.76
N ASP A 62 12.72 -2.56 19.09
CA ASP A 62 12.30 -3.69 19.90
C ASP A 62 10.91 -4.17 19.46
N GLN A 63 10.86 -5.33 18.80
CA GLN A 63 9.62 -5.87 18.23
C GLN A 63 8.67 -6.44 19.30
N GLN A 64 9.14 -6.59 20.54
CA GLN A 64 8.45 -7.27 21.65
C GLN A 64 7.59 -6.33 22.51
N VAL A 65 7.74 -5.01 22.37
CA VAL A 65 6.99 -4.03 23.20
C VAL A 65 6.22 -3.06 22.30
N GLY A 66 4.88 -3.07 22.36
CA GLY A 66 4.04 -2.04 21.73
C GLY A 66 2.86 -2.55 20.87
N ARG A 67 2.03 -1.60 20.43
CA ARG A 67 0.82 -1.83 19.61
C ARG A 67 1.20 -2.55 18.30
N PRO A 68 0.40 -3.54 17.83
CA PRO A 68 0.67 -4.20 16.55
C PRO A 68 0.74 -3.15 15.45
N GLY A 69 1.94 -2.99 14.88
CA GLY A 69 2.21 -1.98 13.86
C GLY A 69 1.61 -2.39 12.51
N MET A 70 1.57 -1.43 11.58
CA MET A 70 1.23 -1.71 10.19
C MET A 70 2.19 -2.75 9.58
N ASN A 71 1.67 -3.72 8.83
CA ASN A 71 2.48 -4.75 8.18
C ASN A 71 3.35 -4.17 7.05
N TYR A 72 4.41 -4.90 6.70
CA TYR A 72 5.42 -4.46 5.72
C TYR A 72 4.83 -4.18 4.33
N TRP A 73 3.85 -4.98 3.89
CA TRP A 73 3.17 -4.78 2.62
C TRP A 73 2.43 -3.43 2.57
N ARG A 74 1.65 -3.10 3.61
CA ARG A 74 0.93 -1.82 3.68
C ARG A 74 1.88 -0.63 3.72
N ILE A 75 3.01 -0.74 4.43
CA ILE A 75 4.05 0.30 4.44
C ILE A 75 4.60 0.51 3.03
N PHE A 76 4.91 -0.58 2.33
CA PHE A 76 5.41 -0.53 0.97
C PHE A 76 4.41 0.12 0.02
N VAL A 77 3.14 -0.30 0.05
CA VAL A 77 2.06 0.29 -0.76
C VAL A 77 1.99 1.80 -0.54
N LEU A 78 1.97 2.26 0.72
CA LEU A 78 1.94 3.69 1.04
C LEU A 78 3.19 4.43 0.53
N ALA A 79 4.37 3.83 0.66
CA ALA A 79 5.62 4.42 0.17
C ALA A 79 5.62 4.55 -1.36
N VAL A 80 5.14 3.54 -2.08
CA VAL A 80 5.02 3.56 -3.55
C VAL A 80 4.02 4.62 -4.00
N PHE A 81 2.86 4.74 -3.34
CA PHE A 81 1.90 5.80 -3.66
C PHE A 81 2.47 7.19 -3.38
N LYS A 82 3.13 7.38 -2.24
CA LYS A 82 3.78 8.65 -1.91
C LYS A 82 4.81 9.06 -2.97
N TYR A 83 5.66 8.11 -3.37
CA TYR A 83 6.72 8.34 -4.34
C TYR A 83 6.17 8.52 -5.76
N GLY A 84 5.26 7.63 -6.19
CA GLY A 84 4.72 7.63 -7.54
C GLY A 84 3.75 8.77 -7.84
N LEU A 85 3.08 9.32 -6.84
CA LEU A 85 2.21 10.50 -6.98
C LEU A 85 2.90 11.82 -6.62
N ASP A 86 4.19 11.76 -6.23
CA ASP A 86 4.96 12.87 -5.69
C ASP A 86 4.17 13.69 -4.66
N CYS A 87 3.63 13.01 -3.65
CA CYS A 87 2.75 13.61 -2.66
C CYS A 87 3.32 13.56 -1.23
N ASP A 88 2.80 14.44 -0.38
CA ASP A 88 3.07 14.47 1.05
C ASP A 88 2.07 13.60 1.84
N TYR A 89 2.26 13.55 3.16
CA TYR A 89 1.38 12.79 4.04
C TYR A 89 -0.03 13.39 4.16
N ASP A 90 -0.19 14.69 3.96
CA ASP A 90 -1.49 15.37 4.04
C ASP A 90 -2.40 14.96 2.90
N ARG A 91 -1.83 14.72 1.71
CA ARG A 91 -2.55 14.17 0.55
C ARG A 91 -2.70 12.65 0.62
N LEU A 92 -1.71 11.93 1.15
CA LEU A 92 -1.73 10.46 1.24
C LEU A 92 -2.73 9.93 2.28
N THR A 93 -2.81 10.58 3.45
CA THR A 93 -3.65 10.15 4.57
C THR A 93 -5.14 10.06 4.23
N PRO A 94 -5.79 11.08 3.64
CA PRO A 94 -7.19 10.98 3.26
C PRO A 94 -7.40 9.92 2.18
N MET A 95 -6.47 9.79 1.22
CA MET A 95 -6.56 8.78 0.16
C MET A 95 -6.55 7.35 0.72
N ALA A 96 -5.69 7.08 1.71
CA ALA A 96 -5.59 5.79 2.37
C ALA A 96 -6.80 5.45 3.26
N ASN A 97 -7.40 6.47 3.91
CA ASN A 97 -8.47 6.27 4.89
C ASN A 97 -9.88 6.34 4.31
N ARG A 98 -10.09 7.11 3.25
CA ARG A 98 -11.43 7.44 2.71
C ARG A 98 -11.59 7.11 1.23
N GLY A 99 -10.54 6.59 0.58
CA GLY A 99 -10.47 6.48 -0.88
C GLY A 99 -10.12 7.82 -1.53
N TRP A 100 -9.76 7.80 -2.82
CA TRP A 100 -9.50 9.04 -3.57
C TRP A 100 -10.79 9.84 -3.71
N THR A 101 -10.93 10.88 -2.90
CA THR A 101 -11.78 12.01 -3.20
C THR A 101 -10.83 13.07 -3.75
N GLY A 102 -10.96 13.45 -5.02
CA GLY A 102 -10.19 14.55 -5.61
C GLY A 102 -10.28 15.84 -4.76
N PRO A 103 -9.52 16.91 -5.08
CA PRO A 103 -9.58 18.15 -4.32
C PRO A 103 -11.05 18.58 -4.17
N ARG A 104 -11.56 18.54 -2.93
CA ARG A 104 -12.87 19.10 -2.63
C ARG A 104 -12.67 20.59 -2.79
N VAL A 105 -13.08 21.12 -3.94
CA VAL A 105 -13.34 22.56 -4.07
C VAL A 105 -14.28 22.86 -2.92
N VAL A 106 -13.78 23.60 -1.93
CA VAL A 106 -14.62 24.18 -0.90
C VAL A 106 -15.47 25.18 -1.66
N THR A 107 -16.68 24.76 -2.06
CA THR A 107 -17.70 25.72 -2.44
C THR A 107 -18.15 26.35 -1.12
N ASP A 108 -17.52 27.46 -0.77
CA ASP A 108 -18.04 28.37 0.23
C ASP A 108 -19.46 28.74 -0.19
N GLY A 109 -20.42 28.46 0.70
CA GLY A 109 -21.79 28.93 0.63
C GLY A 109 -22.06 29.95 1.71
#